data_AF-A0A644UW59-F1
#
_entry.id   AF-A0A644UW59-F1
#
_cell.length_a   1.000
_cell.length_b   1.000
_cell.length_c   1.000
_cell.angle_alpha   90.00
_cell.angle_beta   90.00
_cell.angle_gamma   90.00
#
_symmetry.space_group_name_H-M   'P 1'
#
loop_
_entity.id
_entity.type
_entity.pdbx_description
1 polymer ?
#
loop_
_entity_poly.entity_id
_entity_poly.type
_entity_poly.pdbx_seq_one_letter_code
_entity_poly.pdbx_strand_id
1 'polypeptide(L)'
;MAKRGLKKCVVYPGIIPTAESETISVQITFPYRHLNYSFNIEIPMSLYEGARRSGKSAKVPAGIQDAWLAGYYTAFALDPSLNQVYQTLLSRFRKIRNERNLNDDEYLELLAAYVQSLPYDTEKLSSIEPAPRFPVETIVDGTGICSDKSLLLAGLLSHEGYAVSVLQFAKENHLTVGLPAPPGYDFAGCGHAVVETTAISYIGHPAGEYADTTSRPKVFPIGHGTKRYGSIRDVAKILATLESLNEQIAENGTLTLEIVRLHEKLLHLKDELTRSRAELRVLSDDEKTPEYETLRCIHNKNVERLKKMLDSYNRLVGEYQKLAGLAEFIKHNRLDRPAVSRKLNSAGE
;
A
#
# COMPACT_ATOMS: atom_id res chain seq x y z
N MET A 1 14.23 35.22 3.81
CA MET A 1 13.75 35.65 5.15
C MET A 1 13.73 34.45 6.09
N ALA A 2 14.31 34.56 7.29
CA ALA A 2 14.40 33.45 8.24
C ALA A 2 13.01 32.90 8.62
N LYS A 3 12.89 31.59 8.89
CA LYS A 3 11.63 30.88 9.29
C LYS A 3 10.82 31.60 10.39
N ARG A 4 11.46 32.40 11.24
CA ARG A 4 10.81 33.21 12.30
C ARG A 4 10.07 34.46 11.78
N GLY A 5 10.44 35.02 10.64
CA GLY A 5 9.82 36.22 10.06
C GLY A 5 8.49 35.94 9.33
N LEU A 6 8.38 34.78 8.67
CA LEU A 6 7.19 34.37 7.92
C LEU A 6 5.94 34.22 8.80
N LYS A 7 6.09 33.71 10.04
CA LYS A 7 4.98 33.56 10.99
C LYS A 7 4.31 34.89 11.40
N LYS A 8 4.97 36.04 11.21
CA LYS A 8 4.40 37.35 11.55
C LYS A 8 3.55 37.96 10.43
N CYS A 9 3.64 37.45 9.21
CA CYS A 9 3.02 38.06 8.04
C CYS A 9 1.95 37.17 7.36
N VAL A 10 1.94 35.87 7.66
CA VAL A 10 0.94 34.92 7.15
C VAL A 10 -0.07 34.59 8.24
N VAL A 11 -1.36 34.67 7.94
CA VAL A 11 -2.42 34.18 8.82
C VAL A 11 -2.81 32.79 8.37
N TYR A 12 -2.62 31.82 9.26
CA TYR A 12 -2.95 30.42 9.00
C TYR A 12 -4.37 30.09 9.46
N PRO A 13 -5.02 29.09 8.86
CA PRO A 13 -6.30 28.59 9.34
C PRO A 13 -6.14 28.01 10.75
N GLY A 14 -7.20 28.06 11.54
CA GLY A 14 -7.24 27.48 12.87
C GLY A 14 -8.69 27.26 13.29
N ILE A 15 -8.89 26.30 14.19
CA ILE A 15 -10.22 25.94 14.65
C ILE A 15 -10.70 26.98 15.66
N ILE A 16 -11.93 27.47 15.45
CA ILE A 16 -12.66 28.27 16.43
C ILE A 16 -13.83 27.42 16.93
N PRO A 17 -13.72 26.77 18.10
CA PRO A 17 -14.81 25.96 18.66
C PRO A 17 -16.09 26.78 18.85
N THR A 18 -17.26 26.17 18.63
CA THR A 18 -18.56 26.80 18.92
C THR A 18 -18.89 26.70 20.43
N ALA A 19 -20.06 27.23 20.83
CA ALA A 19 -20.52 27.20 22.22
C ALA A 19 -21.26 25.91 22.62
N GLU A 20 -21.32 24.91 21.74
CA GLU A 20 -22.09 23.68 21.95
C GLU A 20 -21.44 22.78 23.02
N SER A 21 -22.26 22.23 23.93
CA SER A 21 -21.82 21.42 25.06
C SER A 21 -21.97 19.91 24.86
N GLU A 22 -22.61 19.48 23.77
CA GLU A 22 -22.85 18.07 23.46
C GLU A 22 -21.59 17.36 22.94
N THR A 23 -21.59 16.02 22.99
CA THR A 23 -20.56 15.18 22.40
C THR A 23 -21.14 14.28 21.31
N ILE A 24 -20.29 13.95 20.35
CA ILE A 24 -20.52 12.96 19.31
C ILE A 24 -19.74 11.70 19.67
N SER A 25 -20.43 10.56 19.79
CA SER A 25 -19.79 9.25 19.90
C SER A 25 -19.40 8.77 18.50
N VAL A 26 -18.10 8.72 18.21
CA VAL A 26 -17.56 8.25 16.93
C VAL A 26 -17.05 6.82 17.07
N GLN A 27 -17.56 5.90 16.26
CA GLN A 27 -17.04 4.54 16.18
C GLN A 27 -15.88 4.47 15.18
N ILE A 28 -14.73 4.03 15.67
CA ILE A 28 -13.53 3.79 14.87
C ILE A 28 -13.43 2.30 14.60
N THR A 29 -13.32 1.91 13.32
CA THR A 29 -13.15 0.51 12.91
C THR A 29 -12.07 0.42 11.83
N PHE A 30 -11.14 -0.51 11.96
CA PHE A 30 -10.09 -0.74 10.96
C PHE A 30 -9.44 -2.13 11.09
N PRO A 31 -8.99 -2.73 9.97
CA PRO A 31 -8.15 -3.91 9.98
C PRO A 31 -6.71 -3.58 10.38
N TYR A 32 -6.07 -4.48 11.12
CA TYR A 32 -4.61 -4.52 11.25
C TYR A 32 -4.17 -5.95 11.56
N ARG A 33 -3.21 -6.46 10.80
CA ARG A 33 -2.87 -7.89 10.77
C ARG A 33 -4.09 -8.76 10.44
N HIS A 34 -4.31 -9.83 11.19
CA HIS A 34 -5.41 -10.78 11.03
C HIS A 34 -6.67 -10.40 11.84
N LEU A 35 -6.80 -9.14 12.28
CA LEU A 35 -7.85 -8.70 13.19
C LEU A 35 -8.50 -7.41 12.71
N ASN A 36 -9.77 -7.24 13.09
CA ASN A 36 -10.50 -5.98 12.97
C ASN A 36 -10.65 -5.37 14.36
N TYR A 37 -10.15 -4.15 14.54
CA TYR A 37 -10.30 -3.39 15.77
C TYR A 37 -11.52 -2.50 15.68
N SER A 38 -12.24 -2.35 16.79
CA SER A 38 -13.33 -1.39 16.91
C SER A 38 -13.38 -0.77 18.30
N PHE A 39 -13.52 0.55 18.39
CA PHE A 39 -13.73 1.26 19.66
C PHE A 39 -14.40 2.61 19.42
N ASN A 40 -15.03 3.16 20.47
CA ASN A 40 -15.64 4.48 20.43
C ASN A 40 -14.76 5.53 21.11
N ILE A 41 -14.83 6.76 20.59
CA ILE A 41 -14.33 7.97 21.22
C ILE A 41 -15.42 9.05 21.25
N GLU A 42 -15.41 9.86 22.30
CA GLU A 42 -16.29 11.02 22.42
C GLU A 42 -15.58 12.26 21.92
N ILE A 43 -16.22 13.01 21.03
CA ILE A 43 -15.70 14.25 20.46
C ILE A 43 -16.67 15.39 20.78
N PRO A 44 -16.21 16.53 21.34
CA PRO A 44 -17.08 17.68 21.55
C PRO A 44 -17.68 18.17 20.23
N MET A 45 -19.01 18.30 20.17
CA MET A 45 -19.72 18.81 19.00
C MET A 45 -19.22 20.21 18.63
N SER A 46 -18.93 21.03 19.65
CA SER A 46 -18.35 22.37 19.46
C SER A 46 -17.04 22.40 18.70
N LEU A 47 -16.21 21.38 18.86
CA LEU A 47 -14.94 21.28 18.14
C LEU A 47 -15.17 20.87 16.69
N TYR A 48 -16.03 19.89 16.44
CA TYR A 48 -16.36 19.42 15.09
C TYR A 48 -17.04 20.52 14.25
N GLU A 49 -18.10 21.13 14.78
CA GLU A 49 -18.80 22.22 14.10
C GLU A 49 -17.91 23.46 13.95
N GLY A 50 -17.11 23.77 14.98
CA GLY A 50 -16.11 24.82 14.93
C GLY A 50 -15.10 24.61 13.80
N ALA A 51 -14.59 23.37 13.66
CA ALA A 51 -13.69 23.01 12.58
C ALA A 51 -14.35 23.18 11.21
N ARG A 52 -15.58 22.68 11.01
CA ARG A 52 -16.33 22.82 9.74
C ARG A 52 -16.56 24.27 9.33
N ARG A 53 -16.86 25.15 10.29
CA ARG A 53 -17.11 26.59 10.04
C ARG A 53 -15.84 27.42 9.93
N SER A 54 -14.70 26.91 10.37
CA SER A 54 -13.42 27.61 10.32
C SER A 54 -12.91 27.73 8.88
N GLY A 55 -12.36 28.89 8.53
CA GLY A 55 -11.75 29.12 7.22
C GLY A 55 -10.58 28.17 6.96
N LYS A 56 -10.49 27.61 5.74
CA LYS A 56 -9.49 26.61 5.36
C LYS A 56 -8.30 27.18 4.59
N SER A 57 -8.32 28.47 4.27
CA SER A 57 -7.30 29.14 3.44
C SER A 57 -6.35 29.96 4.29
N ALA A 58 -5.06 29.97 3.93
CA ALA A 58 -4.11 30.91 4.50
C ALA A 58 -4.19 32.28 3.80
N LYS A 59 -4.02 33.36 4.57
CA LYS A 59 -3.83 34.70 4.01
C LYS A 59 -2.34 34.95 3.85
N VAL A 60 -1.87 34.92 2.62
CA VAL A 60 -0.44 35.02 2.27
C VAL A 60 -0.18 36.35 1.55
N PRO A 61 0.70 37.22 2.08
CA PRO A 61 1.13 38.43 1.38
C PRO A 61 1.76 38.14 0.01
N ALA A 62 1.61 39.09 -0.93
CA ALA A 62 2.21 39.00 -2.25
C ALA A 62 3.74 38.85 -2.17
N GLY A 63 4.31 38.02 -3.05
CA GLY A 63 5.75 37.76 -3.13
C GLY A 63 6.28 36.66 -2.21
N ILE A 64 5.43 36.05 -1.36
CA ILE A 64 5.81 34.88 -0.57
C ILE A 64 5.57 33.60 -1.37
N GLN A 65 6.66 32.94 -1.75
CA GLN A 65 6.65 31.61 -2.38
C GLN A 65 6.25 30.51 -1.37
N ASP A 66 6.44 29.24 -1.73
CA ASP A 66 5.98 28.03 -1.00
C ASP A 66 6.36 27.90 0.49
N ALA A 67 7.22 28.75 1.03
CA ALA A 67 7.64 28.71 2.43
C ALA A 67 6.46 28.80 3.42
N TRP A 68 5.32 29.37 3.01
CA TRP A 68 4.12 29.44 3.85
C TRP A 68 3.44 28.06 4.04
N LEU A 69 3.60 27.12 3.10
CA LEU A 69 2.95 25.80 3.13
C LEU A 69 3.32 24.97 4.35
N ALA A 70 4.56 25.09 4.84
CA ALA A 70 4.99 24.42 6.06
C ALA A 70 4.13 24.82 7.26
N GLY A 71 3.84 26.12 7.41
CA GLY A 71 2.96 26.62 8.46
C GLY A 71 1.50 26.25 8.22
N TYR A 72 1.06 26.19 6.96
CA TYR A 72 -0.29 25.78 6.57
C TYR A 72 -0.59 24.34 7.01
N TYR A 73 0.25 23.38 6.61
CA TYR A 73 0.08 21.98 7.00
C TYR A 73 0.21 21.77 8.51
N THR A 74 1.13 22.50 9.16
CA THR A 74 1.26 22.47 10.62
C THR A 74 -0.03 22.96 11.30
N ALA A 75 -0.65 24.02 10.78
CA ALA A 75 -1.86 24.59 11.37
C ALA A 75 -3.05 23.63 11.30
N PHE A 76 -3.16 22.81 10.25
CA PHE A 76 -4.16 21.74 10.20
C PHE A 76 -3.82 20.55 11.08
N ALA A 77 -2.60 19.99 10.93
CA ALA A 77 -2.23 18.74 11.57
C ALA A 77 -2.11 18.88 13.10
N LEU A 78 -1.68 20.06 13.57
CA LEU A 78 -1.34 20.35 14.97
C LEU A 78 -2.09 21.56 15.53
N ASP A 79 -3.32 21.82 15.09
CA ASP A 79 -4.17 22.84 15.71
C ASP A 79 -4.29 22.54 17.23
N PRO A 80 -4.01 23.51 18.13
CA PRO A 80 -4.05 23.28 19.57
C PRO A 80 -5.39 22.75 20.09
N SER A 81 -6.50 23.07 19.43
CA SER A 81 -7.85 22.62 19.79
C SER A 81 -8.03 21.10 19.59
N LEU A 82 -7.16 20.46 18.80
CA LEU A 82 -7.18 19.02 18.54
C LEU A 82 -6.45 18.20 19.63
N ASN A 83 -5.70 18.84 20.54
CA ASN A 83 -4.86 18.15 21.52
C ASN A 83 -5.64 17.09 22.32
N GLN A 84 -6.84 17.42 22.80
CA GLN A 84 -7.66 16.48 23.55
C GLN A 84 -8.17 15.31 22.69
N VAL A 85 -8.55 15.58 21.44
CA VAL A 85 -8.99 14.53 20.49
C VAL A 85 -7.84 13.57 20.20
N TYR A 86 -6.63 14.09 19.94
CA TYR A 86 -5.44 13.25 19.76
C TYR A 86 -5.12 12.44 21.01
N GLN A 87 -5.16 13.02 22.20
CA GLN A 87 -4.92 12.30 23.44
C GLN A 87 -5.92 11.14 23.63
N THR A 88 -7.21 11.40 23.44
CA THR A 88 -8.27 10.38 23.56
C THR A 88 -8.07 9.27 22.52
N LEU A 89 -7.90 9.63 21.25
CA LEU A 89 -7.72 8.65 20.17
C LEU A 89 -6.45 7.81 20.36
N LEU A 90 -5.32 8.47 20.60
CA LEU A 90 -4.03 7.79 20.79
C LEU A 90 -4.01 6.92 22.05
N SER A 91 -4.76 7.26 23.11
CA SER A 91 -4.90 6.38 24.28
C SER A 91 -5.48 5.01 23.91
N ARG A 92 -6.45 4.96 22.98
CA ARG A 92 -7.03 3.71 22.47
C ARG A 92 -6.02 2.92 21.66
N PHE A 93 -5.27 3.60 20.78
CA PHE A 93 -4.19 2.97 20.01
C PHE A 93 -3.07 2.44 20.89
N ARG A 94 -2.64 3.17 21.92
CA ARG A 94 -1.62 2.69 22.88
C ARG A 94 -2.10 1.48 23.66
N LYS A 95 -3.39 1.40 23.99
CA LYS A 95 -3.96 0.19 24.58
C LYS A 95 -3.78 -1.02 23.66
N ILE A 96 -4.14 -0.89 22.37
CA ILE A 96 -3.92 -1.95 21.36
C ILE A 96 -2.43 -2.29 21.26
N ARG A 97 -1.55 -1.28 21.19
CA ARG A 97 -0.09 -1.45 21.16
C ARG A 97 0.39 -2.33 22.31
N ASN A 98 -0.03 -2.04 23.53
CA ASN A 98 0.40 -2.75 24.73
C ASN A 98 -0.17 -4.18 24.78
N GLU A 99 -1.45 -4.36 24.50
CA GLU A 99 -2.11 -5.69 24.48
C GLU A 99 -1.50 -6.62 23.43
N ARG A 100 -1.01 -6.06 22.32
CA ARG A 100 -0.42 -6.81 21.20
C ARG A 100 1.11 -6.83 21.22
N ASN A 101 1.74 -6.22 22.24
CA ASN A 101 3.18 -6.08 22.36
C ASN A 101 3.85 -5.52 21.09
N LEU A 102 3.23 -4.51 20.48
CA LEU A 102 3.76 -3.90 19.26
C LEU A 102 4.99 -3.04 19.56
N ASN A 103 6.04 -3.22 18.77
CA ASN A 103 7.19 -2.32 18.77
C ASN A 103 6.85 -0.97 18.10
N ASP A 104 7.81 -0.03 18.09
CA ASP A 104 7.57 1.31 17.53
C ASP A 104 7.23 1.29 16.02
N ASP A 105 7.80 0.39 15.23
CA ASP A 105 7.48 0.30 13.79
C ASP A 105 6.09 -0.29 13.57
N GLU A 106 5.76 -1.35 14.29
CA GLU A 106 4.44 -2.00 14.23
C GLU A 106 3.33 -1.07 14.75
N TYR A 107 3.63 -0.24 15.75
CA TYR A 107 2.69 0.76 16.24
C TYR A 107 2.45 1.87 15.22
N LEU A 108 3.49 2.32 14.51
CA LEU A 108 3.35 3.26 13.43
C LEU A 108 2.51 2.67 12.29
N GLU A 109 2.75 1.41 11.93
CA GLU A 109 1.97 0.66 10.93
C GLU A 109 0.50 0.51 11.34
N LEU A 110 0.20 0.32 12.62
CA LEU A 110 -1.17 0.30 13.16
C LEU A 110 -1.89 1.63 12.92
N LEU A 111 -1.21 2.76 13.19
CA LEU A 111 -1.77 4.09 12.95
C LEU A 111 -1.97 4.37 11.46
N ALA A 112 -1.00 3.97 10.62
CA ALA A 112 -1.12 4.07 9.17
C ALA A 112 -2.29 3.22 8.65
N ALA A 113 -2.45 1.98 9.14
CA ALA A 113 -3.53 1.08 8.75
C ALA A 113 -4.92 1.67 9.04
N TYR A 114 -5.10 2.29 10.22
CA TYR A 114 -6.34 3.00 10.53
C TYR A 114 -6.66 4.07 9.47
N VAL A 115 -5.71 4.96 9.18
CA VAL A 115 -5.94 6.05 8.24
C VAL A 115 -6.14 5.54 6.82
N GLN A 116 -5.33 4.58 6.37
CA GLN A 116 -5.46 3.92 5.07
C GLN A 116 -6.83 3.24 4.89
N SER A 117 -7.43 2.79 5.98
CA SER A 117 -8.72 2.07 5.96
C SER A 117 -9.94 2.98 5.91
N LEU A 118 -9.80 4.28 6.19
CA LEU A 118 -10.91 5.21 5.99
C LEU A 118 -11.29 5.25 4.49
N PRO A 119 -12.57 5.24 4.11
CA PRO A 119 -12.99 5.45 2.73
C PRO A 119 -12.40 6.71 2.10
N TYR A 120 -12.24 6.67 0.77
CA TYR A 120 -11.82 7.83 -0.02
C TYR A 120 -13.05 8.65 -0.42
N ASP A 121 -13.03 9.95 -0.16
CA ASP A 121 -14.15 10.87 -0.39
C ASP A 121 -14.15 11.41 -1.83
N THR A 122 -14.66 10.62 -2.77
CA THR A 122 -14.75 11.00 -4.19
C THR A 122 -15.71 12.16 -4.43
N GLU A 123 -16.78 12.27 -3.63
CA GLU A 123 -17.74 13.38 -3.70
C GLU A 123 -17.04 14.70 -3.37
N LYS A 124 -16.32 14.76 -2.25
CA LYS A 124 -15.51 15.94 -1.91
C LYS A 124 -14.48 16.23 -2.99
N LEU A 125 -13.77 15.23 -3.51
CA LEU A 125 -12.76 15.45 -4.55
C LEU A 125 -13.34 16.16 -5.78
N SER A 126 -14.59 15.88 -6.13
CA SER A 126 -15.29 16.49 -7.27
C SER A 126 -15.80 17.92 -7.01
N SER A 127 -15.63 18.46 -5.80
CA SER A 127 -15.98 19.85 -5.49
C SER A 127 -15.03 20.84 -6.19
N ILE A 128 -15.50 22.09 -6.38
CA ILE A 128 -14.78 23.11 -7.17
C ILE A 128 -13.41 23.44 -6.57
N GLU A 129 -13.30 23.47 -5.24
CA GLU A 129 -12.04 23.69 -4.52
C GLU A 129 -12.01 22.82 -3.26
N PRO A 130 -11.52 21.56 -3.35
CA PRO A 130 -11.50 20.65 -2.23
C PRO A 130 -10.41 21.06 -1.23
N ALA A 131 -10.78 21.92 -0.28
CA ALA A 131 -9.87 22.34 0.78
C ALA A 131 -9.63 21.20 1.81
N PRO A 132 -8.46 21.15 2.46
CA PRO A 132 -8.21 20.19 3.53
C PRO A 132 -9.21 20.33 4.69
N ARG A 133 -9.65 19.18 5.23
CA ARG A 133 -10.34 19.07 6.52
C ARG A 133 -9.32 19.17 7.65
N PHE A 134 -9.74 19.71 8.80
CA PHE A 134 -9.03 19.46 10.05
C PHE A 134 -9.20 17.98 10.44
N PRO A 135 -8.20 17.38 11.09
CA PRO A 135 -8.24 15.98 11.52
C PRO A 135 -9.53 15.56 12.25
N VAL A 136 -10.13 16.42 13.08
CA VAL A 136 -11.41 16.13 13.76
C VAL A 136 -12.57 15.90 12.79
N GLU A 137 -12.63 16.64 11.68
CA GLU A 137 -13.66 16.45 10.65
C GLU A 137 -13.46 15.08 9.97
N THR A 138 -12.22 14.73 9.61
CA THR A 138 -11.90 13.42 9.01
C THR A 138 -12.22 12.25 9.94
N ILE A 139 -12.01 12.42 11.24
CA ILE A 139 -12.32 11.41 12.25
C ILE A 139 -13.85 11.23 12.37
N VAL A 140 -14.60 12.32 12.49
CA VAL A 140 -16.07 12.29 12.66
C VAL A 140 -16.78 11.84 11.39
N ASP A 141 -16.41 12.41 10.24
CA ASP A 141 -17.00 12.07 8.94
C ASP A 141 -16.64 10.64 8.50
N GLY A 142 -15.56 10.08 9.05
CA GLY A 142 -15.09 8.72 8.75
C GLY A 142 -14.57 8.56 7.33
N THR A 143 -14.28 9.64 6.61
CA THR A 143 -13.84 9.63 5.20
C THR A 143 -12.97 10.86 4.89
N GLY A 144 -12.20 10.81 3.81
CA GLY A 144 -11.41 11.96 3.36
C GLY A 144 -10.72 11.76 2.02
N ILE A 145 -10.19 12.85 1.46
CA ILE A 145 -9.29 12.82 0.32
C ILE A 145 -7.81 12.71 0.76
N CYS A 146 -6.88 12.69 -0.19
CA CYS A 146 -5.44 12.55 0.07
C CYS A 146 -4.92 13.54 1.12
N SER A 147 -5.33 14.81 1.06
CA SER A 147 -4.90 15.83 2.02
C SER A 147 -5.41 15.60 3.43
N ASP A 148 -6.69 15.22 3.57
CA ASP A 148 -7.35 15.05 4.86
C ASP A 148 -6.71 13.90 5.64
N LYS A 149 -6.57 12.77 4.95
CA LYS A 149 -6.01 11.53 5.48
C LYS A 149 -4.54 11.73 5.84
N SER A 150 -3.78 12.40 4.99
CA SER A 150 -2.36 12.69 5.25
C SER A 150 -2.14 13.62 6.44
N LEU A 151 -2.96 14.65 6.61
CA LEU A 151 -2.86 15.56 7.75
C LEU A 151 -3.26 14.89 9.07
N LEU A 152 -4.28 14.02 9.05
CA LEU A 152 -4.63 13.18 10.19
C LEU A 152 -3.47 12.26 10.58
N LEU A 153 -2.90 11.50 9.63
CA LEU A 153 -1.79 10.60 9.92
C LEU A 153 -0.55 11.35 10.41
N ALA A 154 -0.19 12.47 9.76
CA ALA A 154 0.95 13.28 10.18
C ALA A 154 0.77 13.82 11.62
N GLY A 155 -0.44 14.26 11.99
CA GLY A 155 -0.74 14.69 13.34
C GLY A 155 -0.62 13.56 14.37
N LEU A 156 -1.21 12.39 14.08
CA LEU A 156 -1.09 11.20 14.94
C LEU A 156 0.37 10.81 15.19
N LEU A 157 1.17 10.70 14.13
CA LEU A 157 2.57 10.33 14.21
C LEU A 157 3.42 11.38 14.93
N SER A 158 3.17 12.66 14.68
CA SER A 158 3.85 13.76 15.38
C SER A 158 3.57 13.72 16.88
N HIS A 159 2.32 13.49 17.30
CA HIS A 159 1.94 13.38 18.72
C HIS A 159 2.58 12.16 19.43
N GLU A 160 2.86 11.07 18.70
CA GLU A 160 3.55 9.90 19.23
C GLU A 160 5.09 10.00 19.14
N GLY A 161 5.60 11.14 18.67
CA GLY A 161 7.02 11.49 18.68
C GLY A 161 7.81 10.95 17.48
N TYR A 162 7.14 10.55 16.40
CA TYR A 162 7.81 10.17 15.15
C TYR A 162 8.27 11.39 14.37
N ALA A 163 9.44 11.27 13.75
CA ALA A 163 9.90 12.22 12.75
C ALA A 163 9.05 12.00 11.48
N VAL A 164 8.16 12.95 11.21
CA VAL A 164 7.17 12.84 10.13
C VAL A 164 7.11 14.14 9.33
N SER A 165 6.88 14.00 8.03
CA SER A 165 6.72 15.09 7.09
C SER A 165 5.45 14.88 6.27
N VAL A 166 4.88 15.97 5.77
CA VAL A 166 3.95 15.94 4.65
C VAL A 166 4.75 16.03 3.35
N LEU A 167 4.43 15.18 2.38
CA LEU A 167 5.01 15.17 1.05
C LEU A 167 3.98 15.71 0.06
N GLN A 168 4.32 16.79 -0.64
CA GLN A 168 3.46 17.41 -1.65
C GLN A 168 3.99 17.14 -3.04
N PHE A 169 3.15 16.51 -3.86
CA PHE A 169 3.34 16.24 -5.27
C PHE A 169 2.51 17.26 -6.07
N ALA A 170 3.12 18.39 -6.38
CA ALA A 170 2.40 19.52 -6.97
C ALA A 170 1.86 19.22 -8.38
N LYS A 171 2.57 18.41 -9.17
CA LYS A 171 2.19 18.07 -10.53
C LYS A 171 1.00 17.11 -10.56
N GLU A 172 1.00 16.14 -9.64
CA GLU A 172 -0.02 15.10 -9.51
C GLU A 172 -1.18 15.53 -8.59
N ASN A 173 -1.14 16.77 -8.07
CA ASN A 173 -2.09 17.28 -7.07
C ASN A 173 -2.32 16.30 -5.91
N HIS A 174 -1.23 15.68 -5.41
CA HIS A 174 -1.29 14.65 -4.38
C HIS A 174 -0.57 15.07 -3.10
N LEU A 175 -1.12 14.64 -1.97
CA LEU A 175 -0.54 14.84 -0.65
C LEU A 175 -0.46 13.49 0.05
N THR A 176 0.71 13.20 0.63
CA THR A 176 0.94 11.96 1.37
C THR A 176 1.87 12.22 2.56
N VAL A 177 2.15 11.18 3.35
CA VAL A 177 3.04 11.27 4.51
C VAL A 177 4.43 10.76 4.15
N GLY A 178 5.46 11.35 4.74
CA GLY A 178 6.85 10.99 4.56
C GLY A 178 7.54 10.70 5.89
N LEU A 179 8.36 9.65 5.92
CA LEU A 179 9.18 9.26 7.06
C LEU A 179 10.65 9.30 6.66
N PRO A 180 11.57 9.85 7.46
CA PRO A 180 12.99 9.88 7.13
C PRO A 180 13.50 8.47 6.81
N ALA A 181 14.14 8.33 5.65
CA ALA A 181 14.66 7.06 5.17
C ALA A 181 16.15 7.20 4.82
N PRO A 182 16.95 6.14 5.01
CA PRO A 182 18.33 6.14 4.56
C PRO A 182 18.41 6.20 3.01
N PRO A 183 19.52 6.70 2.44
CA PRO A 183 19.72 6.71 1.00
C PRO A 183 19.52 5.33 0.37
N GLY A 184 18.83 5.29 -0.77
CA GLY A 184 18.49 4.05 -1.48
C GLY A 184 17.20 3.38 -1.01
N TYR A 185 16.56 3.92 0.03
CA TYR A 185 15.25 3.51 0.53
C TYR A 185 14.25 4.67 0.59
N ASP A 186 14.65 5.84 0.13
CA ASP A 186 13.82 7.03 0.03
C ASP A 186 13.18 7.17 -1.34
N PHE A 187 12.04 7.85 -1.39
CA PHE A 187 11.33 8.11 -2.63
C PHE A 187 12.00 9.24 -3.41
N ALA A 188 12.42 8.96 -4.66
CA ALA A 188 12.96 9.95 -5.59
C ALA A 188 14.06 10.88 -5.02
N GLY A 189 14.91 10.37 -4.13
CA GLY A 189 16.01 11.16 -3.54
C GLY A 189 15.54 12.26 -2.57
N CYS A 190 14.29 12.24 -2.08
CA CYS A 190 13.76 13.25 -1.16
C CYS A 190 14.15 13.02 0.32
N GLY A 191 14.90 11.95 0.62
CA GLY A 191 15.31 11.57 1.97
C GLY A 191 14.19 11.02 2.84
N HIS A 192 13.01 10.76 2.26
CA HIS A 192 11.85 10.20 2.95
C HIS A 192 11.28 9.00 2.19
N ALA A 193 10.92 7.94 2.91
CA ALA A 193 10.01 6.92 2.41
C ALA A 193 8.58 7.47 2.43
N VAL A 194 7.79 7.07 1.44
CA VAL A 194 6.37 7.43 1.33
C VAL A 194 5.52 6.54 2.23
N VAL A 195 4.50 7.12 2.86
CA VAL A 195 3.41 6.39 3.51
C VAL A 195 2.12 6.77 2.79
N GLU A 196 1.75 5.99 1.78
CA GLU A 196 0.50 6.21 1.05
C GLU A 196 -0.69 6.10 1.99
N THR A 197 -1.60 7.07 1.94
CA THR A 197 -2.74 7.17 2.87
C THR A 197 -4.08 6.83 2.22
N THR A 198 -4.16 6.81 0.90
CA THR A 198 -5.39 6.60 0.12
C THR A 198 -5.64 5.14 -0.26
N ALA A 199 -4.68 4.26 -0.02
CA ALA A 199 -4.80 2.83 -0.25
C ALA A 199 -4.05 2.04 0.83
N ILE A 200 -4.49 0.81 1.08
CA ILE A 200 -3.77 -0.13 1.93
C ILE A 200 -2.46 -0.52 1.23
N SER A 201 -1.32 -0.14 1.81
CA SER A 201 -0.01 -0.42 1.25
C SER A 201 1.06 -0.52 2.34
N TYR A 202 2.18 -1.15 2.01
CA TYR A 202 3.36 -1.10 2.87
C TYR A 202 3.97 0.30 2.87
N ILE A 203 4.60 0.67 3.98
CA ILE A 203 5.39 1.90 4.09
C ILE A 203 6.60 1.82 3.16
N GLY A 204 6.74 2.79 2.26
CA GLY A 204 7.73 2.77 1.20
C GLY A 204 7.21 2.23 -0.13
N HIS A 205 5.94 1.80 -0.19
CA HIS A 205 5.28 1.43 -1.44
C HIS A 205 4.42 2.59 -1.96
N PRO A 206 4.91 3.39 -2.93
CA PRO A 206 4.10 4.44 -3.55
C PRO A 206 2.96 3.82 -4.35
N ALA A 207 1.85 4.55 -4.50
CA ALA A 207 0.72 4.12 -5.33
C ALA A 207 0.03 5.30 -6.02
N GLY A 208 -0.67 5.05 -7.12
CA GLY A 208 -1.31 6.10 -7.92
C GLY A 208 -0.31 6.83 -8.83
N GLU A 209 -0.76 7.92 -9.46
CA GLU A 209 -0.03 8.56 -10.57
C GLU A 209 1.37 9.04 -10.21
N TYR A 210 1.64 9.41 -8.96
CA TYR A 210 2.96 9.87 -8.56
C TYR A 210 3.99 8.73 -8.43
N ALA A 211 3.55 7.48 -8.32
CA ALA A 211 4.42 6.31 -8.16
C ALA A 211 5.31 6.07 -9.38
N ASP A 212 4.79 6.36 -10.58
CA ASP A 212 5.48 6.14 -11.86
C ASP A 212 6.29 7.35 -12.32
N THR A 213 6.34 8.40 -11.50
CA THR A 213 6.94 9.68 -11.87
C THR A 213 8.32 9.87 -11.25
N THR A 214 9.16 10.63 -11.94
CA THR A 214 10.40 11.20 -11.38
C THR A 214 10.13 12.49 -10.57
N SER A 215 8.86 12.83 -10.33
CA SER A 215 8.46 14.05 -9.64
C SER A 215 8.91 14.01 -8.18
N ARG A 216 9.93 14.80 -7.86
CA ARG A 216 10.42 14.90 -6.48
C ARG A 216 9.43 15.72 -5.63
N PRO A 217 8.92 15.17 -4.51
CA PRO A 217 7.98 15.90 -3.67
C PRO A 217 8.67 17.04 -2.91
N LYS A 218 7.89 18.07 -2.59
CA LYS A 218 8.27 19.03 -1.55
C LYS A 218 8.02 18.42 -0.18
N VAL A 219 9.00 18.54 0.72
CA VAL A 219 8.99 17.93 2.05
C VAL A 219 8.71 19.00 3.10
N PHE A 220 7.67 18.81 3.90
CA PHE A 220 7.26 19.72 4.97
C PHE A 220 7.21 18.99 6.31
N PRO A 221 8.24 19.09 7.16
CA PRO A 221 8.24 18.45 8.48
C PRO A 221 7.08 18.92 9.35
N ILE A 222 6.45 17.99 10.07
CA ILE A 222 5.35 18.23 10.99
C ILE A 222 5.82 17.90 12.42
N GLY A 223 5.75 18.89 13.30
CA GLY A 223 6.18 18.74 14.69
C GLY A 223 7.69 18.62 14.88
N HIS A 224 8.08 17.97 15.99
CA HIS A 224 9.47 17.87 16.46
C HIS A 224 9.86 16.45 16.87
N GLY A 225 9.11 15.44 16.42
CA GLY A 225 9.40 14.04 16.71
C GLY A 225 10.75 13.58 16.14
N THR A 226 11.32 12.55 16.76
CA THR A 226 12.64 12.01 16.42
C THR A 226 12.63 10.50 16.20
N LYS A 227 11.58 9.78 16.61
CA LYS A 227 11.47 8.34 16.36
C LYS A 227 11.41 8.07 14.86
N ARG A 228 12.14 7.06 14.40
CA ARG A 228 12.25 6.72 12.98
C ARG A 228 11.61 5.37 12.71
N TYR A 229 11.16 5.16 11.47
CA TYR A 229 10.73 3.86 11.00
C TYR A 229 11.94 3.03 10.59
N GLY A 230 12.24 1.96 11.34
CA GLY A 230 13.42 1.13 11.15
C GLY A 230 13.28 0.04 10.08
N SER A 231 12.05 -0.41 9.85
CA SER A 231 11.74 -1.59 9.03
C SER A 231 11.70 -1.35 7.53
N ILE A 232 12.10 -0.16 7.04
CA ILE A 232 12.07 0.17 5.60
C ILE A 232 12.89 -0.79 4.74
N ARG A 233 14.00 -1.32 5.27
CA ARG A 233 14.82 -2.31 4.57
C ARG A 233 14.11 -3.65 4.41
N ASP A 234 13.35 -4.05 5.42
CA ASP A 234 12.56 -5.28 5.38
C ASP A 234 11.40 -5.13 4.41
N VAL A 235 10.72 -3.97 4.41
CA VAL A 235 9.69 -3.67 3.42
C VAL A 235 10.27 -3.68 2.00
N ALA A 236 11.43 -3.06 1.77
CA ALA A 236 12.06 -3.06 0.45
C ALA A 236 12.36 -4.49 -0.05
N LYS A 237 12.79 -5.40 0.83
CA LYS A 237 12.97 -6.83 0.48
C LYS A 237 11.65 -7.49 0.12
N ILE A 238 10.57 -7.23 0.88
CA ILE A 238 9.23 -7.75 0.60
C ILE A 238 8.77 -7.29 -0.79
N LEU A 239 8.90 -6.00 -1.09
CA LEU A 239 8.47 -5.40 -2.34
C LEU A 239 9.30 -5.92 -3.53
N ALA A 240 10.62 -5.99 -3.40
CA ALA A 240 11.48 -6.55 -4.45
C ALA A 240 11.19 -8.03 -4.72
N THR A 241 10.88 -8.80 -3.66
CA THR A 241 10.44 -10.20 -3.82
C THR A 241 9.12 -10.26 -4.56
N LEU A 242 8.15 -9.43 -4.18
CA LEU A 242 6.84 -9.37 -4.84
C LEU A 242 6.96 -9.01 -6.32
N GLU A 243 7.80 -8.04 -6.65
CA GLU A 243 8.10 -7.63 -8.03
C GLU A 243 8.67 -8.80 -8.84
N SER A 244 9.73 -9.43 -8.34
CA SER A 244 10.36 -10.59 -8.99
C SER A 244 9.39 -11.78 -9.17
N LEU A 245 8.50 -12.02 -8.20
CA LEU A 245 7.46 -13.05 -8.33
C LEU A 245 6.46 -12.69 -9.44
N ASN A 246 5.98 -11.44 -9.46
CA ASN A 246 5.03 -10.99 -10.47
C ASN A 246 5.63 -11.03 -11.88
N GLU A 247 6.91 -10.68 -12.06
CA GLU A 247 7.61 -10.78 -13.35
C GLU A 247 7.64 -12.21 -13.90
N GLN A 248 7.86 -13.20 -13.03
CA GLN A 248 7.92 -14.60 -13.43
C GLN A 248 6.55 -15.17 -13.82
N ILE A 249 5.51 -14.82 -13.07
CA ILE A 249 4.15 -15.35 -13.25
C ILE A 249 3.27 -14.51 -14.18
N ALA A 250 3.75 -13.36 -14.66
CA ALA A 250 3.04 -12.53 -15.62
C ALA A 250 2.75 -13.31 -16.92
N GLU A 251 1.79 -12.84 -17.72
CA GLU A 251 1.42 -13.49 -18.99
C GLU A 251 2.60 -13.59 -19.97
N ASN A 252 3.46 -12.57 -19.98
CA ASN A 252 4.71 -12.51 -20.75
C ASN A 252 5.94 -12.97 -19.93
N GLY A 253 5.73 -13.46 -18.71
CA GLY A 253 6.77 -13.96 -17.82
C GLY A 253 7.39 -15.26 -18.32
N THR A 254 8.65 -15.49 -17.97
CA THR A 254 9.42 -16.66 -18.43
C THR A 254 8.73 -17.97 -18.10
N LEU A 255 8.24 -18.13 -16.87
CA LEU A 255 7.60 -19.36 -16.42
C LEU A 255 6.27 -19.62 -17.14
N THR A 256 5.45 -18.58 -17.31
CA THR A 256 4.18 -18.69 -18.05
C THR A 256 4.42 -19.06 -19.50
N LEU A 257 5.40 -18.42 -20.17
CA LEU A 257 5.75 -18.72 -21.55
C LEU A 257 6.30 -20.16 -21.72
N GLU A 258 7.07 -20.67 -20.75
CA GLU A 258 7.53 -22.05 -20.76
C GLU A 258 6.40 -23.06 -20.62
N ILE A 259 5.44 -22.80 -19.72
CA ILE A 259 4.23 -23.62 -19.55
C ILE A 259 3.42 -23.64 -20.84
N VAL A 260 3.15 -22.48 -21.44
CA VAL A 260 2.39 -22.36 -22.69
C VAL A 260 3.08 -23.12 -23.82
N ARG A 261 4.39 -22.90 -24.01
CA ARG A 261 5.17 -23.58 -25.05
C ARG A 261 5.19 -25.09 -24.86
N LEU A 262 5.28 -25.57 -23.62
CA LEU A 262 5.27 -27.00 -23.34
C LEU A 262 3.86 -27.60 -23.55
N HIS A 263 2.81 -26.84 -23.22
CA HIS A 263 1.43 -27.20 -23.47
C HIS A 263 1.15 -27.37 -24.98
N GLU A 264 1.59 -26.45 -25.82
CA GLU A 264 1.47 -26.56 -27.28
C GLU A 264 2.16 -27.82 -27.83
N LYS A 265 3.38 -28.10 -27.34
CA LYS A 265 4.10 -29.33 -27.73
C LYS A 265 3.35 -30.59 -27.27
N LEU A 266 2.73 -30.57 -26.09
CA LEU A 266 1.91 -31.68 -25.59
C LEU A 266 0.69 -31.91 -26.47
N LEU A 267 0.01 -30.85 -26.92
CA LEU A 267 -1.12 -30.94 -27.86
C LEU A 267 -0.68 -31.57 -29.19
N HIS A 268 0.41 -31.08 -29.78
CA HIS A 268 0.92 -31.66 -31.03
C HIS A 268 1.27 -33.15 -30.91
N LEU A 269 1.95 -33.52 -29.81
CA LEU A 269 2.32 -34.92 -29.57
C LEU A 269 1.10 -35.81 -29.31
N LYS A 270 0.07 -35.28 -28.66
CA LYS A 270 -1.22 -35.97 -28.47
C LYS A 270 -1.90 -36.23 -29.82
N ASP A 271 -1.85 -35.28 -30.74
CA ASP A 271 -2.42 -35.45 -32.08
C ASP A 271 -1.64 -36.47 -32.92
N GLU A 272 -0.30 -36.48 -32.83
CA GLU A 272 0.54 -37.53 -33.44
C GLU A 272 0.23 -38.93 -32.90
N LEU A 273 0.06 -39.05 -31.57
CA LEU A 273 -0.29 -40.32 -30.93
C LEU A 273 -1.69 -40.80 -31.34
N THR A 274 -2.63 -39.86 -31.51
CA THR A 274 -3.99 -40.18 -31.98
C THR A 274 -3.96 -40.68 -33.42
N ARG A 275 -3.22 -40.01 -34.32
CA ARG A 275 -3.04 -40.42 -35.72
C ARG A 275 -2.36 -41.77 -35.85
N SER A 276 -1.19 -41.94 -35.21
CA SER A 276 -0.44 -43.19 -35.25
C SER A 276 -1.23 -44.36 -34.65
N ARG A 277 -2.05 -44.14 -33.62
CA ARG A 277 -2.95 -45.17 -33.07
C ARG A 277 -4.03 -45.59 -34.06
N ALA A 278 -4.61 -44.66 -34.82
CA ALA A 278 -5.59 -44.98 -35.84
C ALA A 278 -4.95 -45.75 -37.00
N GLU A 279 -3.77 -45.32 -37.45
CA GLU A 279 -3.03 -45.97 -38.54
C GLU A 279 -2.52 -47.37 -38.16
N LEU A 280 -2.07 -47.59 -36.92
CA LEU A 280 -1.73 -48.92 -36.41
C LEU A 280 -2.89 -49.91 -36.49
N ARG A 281 -4.15 -49.46 -36.31
CA ARG A 281 -5.34 -50.31 -36.47
C ARG A 281 -5.51 -50.72 -37.92
N VAL A 282 -5.44 -49.74 -38.84
CA VAL A 282 -5.56 -49.99 -40.28
C VAL A 282 -4.48 -50.95 -40.78
N LEU A 283 -3.21 -50.74 -40.41
CA LEU A 283 -2.11 -51.62 -40.81
C LEU A 283 -2.24 -53.04 -40.25
N SER A 284 -2.85 -53.18 -39.07
CA SER A 284 -3.16 -54.48 -38.48
C SER A 284 -4.27 -55.20 -39.24
N ASP A 285 -5.32 -54.48 -39.64
CA ASP A 285 -6.45 -55.03 -40.39
C ASP A 285 -6.03 -55.42 -41.83
N ASP A 286 -5.11 -54.65 -42.43
CA ASP A 286 -4.55 -54.89 -43.77
C ASP A 286 -3.40 -55.94 -43.80
N GLU A 287 -3.05 -56.55 -42.66
CA GLU A 287 -1.95 -57.52 -42.49
C GLU A 287 -0.54 -57.00 -42.92
N LYS A 288 -0.32 -55.68 -42.94
CA LYS A 288 0.95 -55.01 -43.30
C LYS A 288 1.97 -55.03 -42.15
N THR A 289 2.50 -56.21 -41.88
CA THR A 289 3.35 -56.49 -40.70
C THR A 289 4.62 -55.61 -40.59
N PRO A 290 5.41 -55.38 -41.67
CA PRO A 290 6.64 -54.57 -41.57
C PRO A 290 6.38 -53.09 -41.25
N GLU A 291 5.37 -52.49 -41.89
CA GLU A 291 4.95 -51.10 -41.67
C GLU A 291 4.36 -50.93 -40.27
N TYR A 292 3.55 -51.89 -39.83
CA TYR A 292 2.98 -51.92 -38.49
C TYR A 292 4.08 -51.89 -37.42
N GLU A 293 5.08 -52.78 -37.51
CA GLU A 293 6.17 -52.86 -36.54
C GLU A 293 7.02 -51.58 -36.48
N THR A 294 7.26 -50.96 -37.64
CA THR A 294 7.97 -49.68 -37.73
C THR A 294 7.18 -48.57 -37.05
N LEU A 295 5.89 -48.43 -37.36
CA LEU A 295 5.03 -47.42 -36.75
C LEU A 295 4.83 -47.66 -35.25
N ARG A 296 4.75 -48.92 -34.81
CA ARG A 296 4.61 -49.30 -33.40
C ARG A 296 5.82 -48.82 -32.59
N CYS A 297 7.02 -48.97 -33.13
CA CYS A 297 8.24 -48.46 -32.49
C CYS A 297 8.22 -46.93 -32.34
N ILE A 298 7.82 -46.21 -33.39
CA ILE A 298 7.67 -44.74 -33.36
C ILE A 298 6.61 -44.32 -32.35
N HIS A 299 5.44 -44.97 -32.35
CA HIS A 299 4.35 -44.71 -31.42
C HIS A 299 4.80 -44.89 -29.97
N ASN A 300 5.46 -46.00 -29.64
CA ASN A 300 5.95 -46.27 -28.29
C ASN A 300 6.97 -45.21 -27.83
N LYS A 301 7.90 -44.78 -28.70
CA LYS A 301 8.82 -43.67 -28.41
C LYS A 301 8.07 -42.36 -28.14
N ASN A 302 7.02 -42.08 -28.90
CA ASN A 302 6.17 -40.90 -28.68
C ASN A 302 5.38 -40.98 -27.36
N VAL A 303 4.94 -42.18 -26.94
CA VAL A 303 4.31 -42.38 -25.62
C VAL A 303 5.30 -42.09 -24.49
N GLU A 304 6.55 -42.55 -24.60
CA GLU A 304 7.60 -42.23 -23.62
C GLU A 304 7.92 -40.73 -23.58
N ARG A 305 7.99 -40.09 -24.75
CA ARG A 305 8.18 -38.64 -24.88
C ARG A 305 7.04 -37.88 -24.21
N LEU A 306 5.79 -38.31 -24.40
CA LEU A 306 4.61 -37.71 -23.78
C LEU A 306 4.71 -37.76 -22.26
N LYS A 307 5.06 -38.92 -21.69
CA LYS A 307 5.23 -39.09 -20.24
C LYS A 307 6.25 -38.08 -19.68
N LYS A 308 7.44 -38.01 -20.27
CA LYS A 308 8.51 -37.06 -19.85
C LYS A 308 8.09 -35.60 -19.96
N MET A 309 7.34 -35.26 -21.01
CA MET A 309 6.81 -33.90 -21.20
C MET A 309 5.72 -33.57 -20.18
N LEU A 310 4.85 -34.53 -19.86
CA LEU A 310 3.81 -34.36 -18.84
C LEU A 310 4.42 -34.16 -17.45
N ASP A 311 5.46 -34.93 -17.11
CA ASP A 311 6.20 -34.74 -15.85
C ASP A 311 6.82 -33.34 -15.77
N SER A 312 7.41 -32.86 -16.88
CA SER A 312 7.98 -31.51 -16.95
C SER A 312 6.93 -30.43 -16.85
N TYR A 313 5.77 -30.61 -17.50
CA TYR A 313 4.64 -29.70 -17.44
C TYR A 313 4.08 -29.60 -16.02
N ASN A 314 3.86 -30.75 -15.35
CA ASN A 314 3.37 -30.78 -13.98
C ASN A 314 4.34 -30.10 -13.00
N ARG A 315 5.66 -30.25 -13.21
CA ARG A 315 6.66 -29.52 -12.42
C ARG A 315 6.55 -28.01 -12.59
N LEU A 316 6.49 -27.51 -13.83
CA LEU A 316 6.39 -26.07 -14.11
C LEU A 316 5.08 -25.49 -13.56
N VAL A 317 3.95 -26.20 -13.72
CA VAL A 317 2.67 -25.77 -13.14
C VAL A 317 2.72 -25.73 -11.62
N GLY A 318 3.36 -26.73 -10.99
CA GLY A 318 3.55 -26.73 -9.53
C GLY A 318 4.42 -25.57 -9.04
N GLU A 319 5.47 -25.23 -9.78
CA GLU A 319 6.30 -24.05 -9.52
C GLU A 319 5.50 -22.75 -9.65
N TYR A 320 4.74 -22.59 -10.74
CA TYR A 320 3.87 -21.45 -10.95
C TYR A 320 2.88 -21.28 -9.78
N GLN A 321 2.22 -22.36 -9.37
CA GLN A 321 1.28 -22.34 -8.25
C GLN A 321 1.97 -21.91 -6.94
N LYS A 322 3.20 -22.38 -6.69
CA LYS A 322 3.99 -21.98 -5.51
C LYS A 322 4.30 -20.48 -5.54
N LEU A 323 4.80 -19.96 -6.67
CA LEU A 323 5.16 -18.53 -6.81
C LEU A 323 3.92 -17.63 -6.73
N ALA A 324 2.85 -17.99 -7.44
CA ALA A 324 1.58 -17.27 -7.40
C ALA A 324 0.99 -17.26 -5.99
N GLY A 325 1.00 -18.39 -5.28
CA GLY A 325 0.55 -18.48 -3.89
C GLY A 325 1.36 -17.59 -2.94
N LEU A 326 2.67 -17.47 -3.14
CA LEU A 326 3.51 -16.57 -2.34
C LEU A 326 3.24 -15.09 -2.65
N ALA A 327 3.12 -14.73 -3.93
CA ALA A 327 2.77 -13.38 -4.35
C ALA A 327 1.42 -12.94 -3.75
N GLU A 328 0.44 -13.85 -3.78
CA GLU A 328 -0.89 -13.60 -3.23
C GLU A 328 -0.87 -13.44 -1.71
N PHE A 329 -0.06 -14.25 -1.02
CA PHE A 329 0.15 -14.11 0.42
C PHE A 329 0.73 -12.73 0.78
N ILE A 330 1.73 -12.24 0.05
CA ILE A 330 2.32 -10.90 0.28
C ILE A 330 1.27 -9.80 0.05
N LYS A 331 0.46 -9.90 -1.01
CA LYS A 331 -0.59 -8.92 -1.35
C LYS A 331 -1.71 -8.85 -0.31
N HIS A 332 -2.13 -9.99 0.21
CA HIS A 332 -3.19 -10.05 1.23
C HIS A 332 -2.72 -9.62 2.62
N ASN A 333 -1.44 -9.77 2.94
CA ASN A 333 -0.89 -9.48 4.27
C ASN A 333 -0.15 -8.13 4.35
N ARG A 334 -0.57 -7.14 3.55
CA ARG A 334 -0.01 -5.77 3.54
C ARG A 334 0.00 -5.08 4.91
N LEU A 335 -0.93 -5.45 5.79
CA LEU A 335 -1.04 -4.94 7.16
C LEU A 335 -0.35 -5.83 8.21
N ASP A 336 0.37 -6.88 7.80
CA ASP A 336 1.13 -7.80 8.68
C ASP A 336 2.54 -8.04 8.13
N ARG A 337 3.32 -6.95 8.00
CA ARG A 337 4.73 -7.02 7.57
C ARG A 337 5.54 -8.08 8.35
N PRO A 338 5.41 -8.25 9.69
CA PRO A 338 6.13 -9.29 10.40
C PRO A 338 5.78 -10.71 9.95
N ALA A 339 4.49 -11.02 9.71
CA ALA A 339 4.10 -12.32 9.17
C ALA A 339 4.68 -12.57 7.77
N VAL A 340 4.68 -11.54 6.91
CA VAL A 340 5.27 -11.64 5.57
C VAL A 340 6.77 -11.85 5.64
N SER A 341 7.47 -11.10 6.47
CA SER A 341 8.91 -11.24 6.68
C SER A 341 9.28 -12.66 7.13
N ARG A 342 8.53 -13.21 8.10
CA ARG A 342 8.74 -14.59 8.56
C ARG A 342 8.49 -15.62 7.45
N LYS A 343 7.43 -15.44 6.66
CA LYS A 343 7.10 -16.35 5.56
C LYS A 343 8.21 -16.37 4.50
N LEU A 344 8.74 -15.20 4.15
CA LEU A 344 9.83 -15.09 3.18
C LEU A 344 11.13 -15.72 3.69
N ASN A 345 11.47 -15.51 4.97
CA ASN A 345 12.65 -16.15 5.55
C ASN A 345 12.53 -17.69 5.57
N SER A 346 11.34 -18.23 5.88
CA SER A 346 11.09 -19.68 5.86
C SER A 346 11.01 -20.31 4.47
N ALA A 347 10.89 -19.50 3.42
CA ALA A 347 10.82 -19.98 2.04
C ALA A 347 12.18 -20.00 1.33
N GLY A 348 13.18 -19.32 1.92
CA GLY A 348 14.56 -19.30 1.44
C GLY A 348 15.50 -20.30 2.13
N GLU A 349 15.04 -20.96 3.20
CA GLU A 349 15.60 -22.20 3.77
C GLU A 349 14.98 -23.41 3.06
#